data_AF-A0A916MVL7-F1
#
_entry.id   AF-A0A916MVL7-F1
#
_cell.length_a   1.000
_cell.length_b   1.000
_cell.length_c   1.000
_cell.angle_alpha   90.00
_cell.angle_beta   90.00
_cell.angle_gamma   90.00
#
_symmetry.space_group_name_H-M   'P 1'
#
loop_
_entity.id
_entity.type
_entity.pdbx_description
1 polymer ?
#
loop_
_entity_poly.entity_id
_entity_poly.type
_entity_poly.pdbx_seq_one_letter_code
_entity_poly.pdbx_strand_id
1 'polypeptide(L)'
;MSTSFPISSHEKLAISLATVILLAGVAIAWFYGPSWINRSGSLVIVVGVILAISRLADLTEAKVSALMTEHFENEMQRAIQDIEATHNHVLTPAQREALGQGVRISMSRGFSAMFEEWRIRVKRFEVSLVIVGTLVNGFGDWLFCLCVSCKAAA
;
A
#
# COMPACT_ATOMS: atom_id res chain seq x y z
N MET A 1 12.99 13.43 -7.72
CA MET A 1 11.68 13.77 -7.12
C MET A 1 11.10 12.49 -6.56
N SER A 2 10.95 12.38 -5.23
CA SER A 2 10.28 11.23 -4.61
C SER A 2 8.77 11.42 -4.77
N THR A 3 8.19 10.79 -5.79
CA THR A 3 6.73 10.68 -5.92
C THR A 3 6.27 9.60 -4.95
N SER A 4 6.18 9.94 -3.66
CA SER A 4 5.60 9.03 -2.67
C SER A 4 4.15 8.77 -3.08
N PHE A 5 3.86 7.55 -3.54
CA PHE A 5 2.49 7.14 -3.81
C PHE A 5 1.63 7.37 -2.56
N PRO A 6 0.44 7.96 -2.70
CA PRO A 6 -0.43 8.19 -1.55
C PRO A 6 -0.83 6.85 -0.92
N ILE A 7 -0.84 6.82 0.41
CA ILE A 7 -1.29 5.66 1.20
C ILE A 7 -2.68 5.26 0.71
N SER A 8 -2.83 3.97 0.37
CA SER A 8 -4.09 3.42 -0.14
C SER A 8 -5.20 3.53 0.91
N SER A 9 -6.45 3.73 0.49
CA SER A 9 -7.60 3.75 1.40
C SER A 9 -7.71 2.48 2.25
N HIS A 10 -7.28 1.34 1.71
CA HIS A 10 -7.26 0.06 2.43
C HIS A 10 -6.16 0.00 3.50
N GLU A 11 -4.98 0.54 3.21
CA GLU A 11 -3.89 0.68 4.19
C GLU A 11 -4.34 1.61 5.33
N LYS A 12 -4.97 2.75 5.00
CA LYS A 12 -5.51 3.68 6.01
C LYS A 12 -6.57 3.02 6.89
N LEU A 13 -7.50 2.27 6.28
CA LEU A 13 -8.53 1.55 7.03
C LEU A 13 -7.92 0.51 7.96
N ALA A 14 -6.93 -0.26 7.49
CA ALA A 14 -6.29 -1.26 8.33
C ALA A 14 -5.44 -0.65 9.46
N ILE A 15 -4.72 0.44 9.19
CA ILE A 15 -4.02 1.22 10.23
C ILE A 15 -5.02 1.73 11.27
N SER A 16 -6.10 2.35 10.81
CA SER A 16 -7.14 2.89 11.69
C SER A 16 -7.77 1.77 12.52
N LEU A 17 -8.09 0.63 11.91
CA LEU A 17 -8.70 -0.50 12.59
C LEU A 17 -7.75 -1.12 13.61
N ALA A 18 -6.49 -1.34 13.25
CA ALA A 18 -5.47 -1.86 14.17
C ALA A 18 -5.24 -0.89 15.34
N THR A 19 -5.20 0.42 15.09
CA THR A 19 -5.07 1.45 16.13
C THR A 19 -6.25 1.42 17.09
N VAL A 20 -7.48 1.36 16.57
CA VAL A 20 -8.70 1.27 17.39
C VAL A 20 -8.70 -0.01 18.22
N ILE A 21 -8.33 -1.16 17.64
CA ILE A 21 -8.24 -2.43 18.35
C ILE A 21 -7.24 -2.34 19.51
N LEU A 22 -6.06 -1.76 19.29
CA LEU A 22 -5.05 -1.61 20.32
C LEU A 22 -5.50 -0.66 21.43
N LEU A 23 -6.06 0.50 21.08
CA LEU A 23 -6.58 1.45 22.06
C LEU A 23 -7.72 0.86 22.89
N ALA A 24 -8.64 0.15 22.25
CA ALA A 24 -9.71 -0.57 22.93
C ALA A 24 -9.14 -1.68 23.83
N GLY A 25 -8.15 -2.43 23.37
CA GLY A 25 -7.44 -3.44 24.16
C GLY A 25 -6.83 -2.87 25.43
N VAL A 26 -6.14 -1.72 25.32
CA VAL A 26 -5.57 -0.98 26.45
C VAL A 26 -6.65 -0.50 27.42
N ALA A 27 -7.72 0.10 26.91
CA ALA A 27 -8.82 0.60 27.73
C ALA A 27 -9.50 -0.54 28.50
N ILE A 28 -9.80 -1.65 27.83
CA ILE A 28 -10.42 -2.84 28.44
C ILE A 28 -9.45 -3.47 29.45
N ALA A 29 -8.15 -3.52 29.14
CA ALA A 29 -7.16 -4.10 30.04
C ALA A 29 -7.06 -3.37 31.39
N TRP A 30 -7.35 -2.07 31.44
CA TRP A 30 -7.43 -1.33 32.70
C TRP A 30 -8.58 -1.78 33.60
N PHE A 31 -9.71 -2.20 33.05
CA PHE A 31 -10.89 -2.59 33.83
C PHE A 31 -11.00 -4.09 34.06
N TYR A 32 -10.54 -4.90 33.10
CA TYR A 32 -10.78 -6.35 33.07
C TYR A 32 -9.49 -7.19 33.10
N GLY A 33 -8.34 -6.53 33.22
CA GLY A 33 -7.04 -7.15 33.45
C GLY A 33 -6.14 -7.23 32.21
N PRO A 34 -4.83 -7.46 32.41
CA PRO A 34 -3.80 -7.32 31.38
C PRO A 34 -4.01 -8.21 30.15
N SER A 35 -4.59 -9.41 30.32
CA SER A 35 -4.80 -10.42 29.26
C SER A 35 -5.57 -9.95 28.03
N TRP A 36 -6.28 -8.82 28.13
CA TRP A 36 -6.95 -8.16 27.01
C TRP A 36 -5.99 -7.51 26.02
N ILE A 37 -4.78 -7.11 26.45
CA ILE A 37 -3.74 -6.61 25.55
C ILE A 37 -3.32 -7.71 24.59
N ASN A 38 -2.99 -8.90 25.11
CA ASN A 38 -2.63 -10.07 24.31
C ASN A 38 -3.72 -10.41 23.27
N ARG A 39 -4.99 -10.45 23.70
CA ARG A 39 -6.14 -10.66 22.78
C ARG A 39 -6.25 -9.59 21.70
N SER A 40 -5.97 -8.33 22.01
CA SER A 40 -5.94 -7.25 21.02
C SER A 40 -4.80 -7.44 20.00
N GLY A 41 -3.64 -7.94 20.44
CA GLY A 41 -2.53 -8.32 19.57
C GLY A 41 -2.93 -9.41 18.57
N SER A 42 -3.61 -10.47 19.03
CA SER A 42 -4.19 -11.50 18.16
C SER A 42 -5.12 -10.91 17.09
N LEU A 43 -5.99 -9.98 17.44
CA LEU A 43 -6.90 -9.32 16.49
C LEU A 43 -6.13 -8.49 15.44
N VAL A 44 -5.07 -7.80 15.85
CA VAL A 44 -4.20 -7.06 14.90
C VAL A 44 -3.51 -8.01 13.92
N ILE A 45 -3.07 -9.19 14.36
CA ILE A 45 -2.52 -10.22 13.47
C ILE A 45 -3.56 -10.63 12.42
N VAL A 46 -4.80 -10.87 12.84
CA VAL A 46 -5.90 -11.23 11.92
C VAL A 46 -6.11 -10.13 10.87
N VAL A 47 -6.10 -8.86 11.26
CA VAL A 47 -6.20 -7.74 10.31
C VAL A 47 -5.04 -7.75 9.31
N GLY A 48 -3.81 -8.01 9.77
CA GLY A 48 -2.62 -8.11 8.91
C GLY A 48 -2.70 -9.27 7.91
N VAL A 49 -3.22 -10.42 8.35
CA VAL A 49 -3.43 -11.59 7.48
C VAL A 49 -4.54 -11.32 6.45
N ILE A 50 -5.65 -10.68 6.85
CA ILE A 50 -6.72 -10.31 5.92
C ILE A 50 -6.18 -9.34 4.85
N LEU A 51 -5.38 -8.35 5.24
CA LEU A 51 -4.70 -7.47 4.30
C LEU A 51 -3.82 -8.25 3.31
N ALA A 52 -2.97 -9.14 3.81
CA ALA A 52 -2.09 -9.95 2.95
C ALA A 52 -2.88 -10.83 1.96
N ILE A 53 -4.02 -11.38 2.38
CA ILE A 53 -4.90 -12.19 1.52
C ILE A 53 -5.66 -11.33 0.50
N SER A 54 -5.96 -10.08 0.82
CA SER A 54 -6.78 -9.21 -0.02
C SER A 54 -6.13 -8.81 -1.36
N ARG A 55 -4.91 -9.28 -1.66
CA ARG A 55 -4.19 -9.10 -2.95
C ARG A 55 -4.31 -7.67 -3.47
N LEU A 56 -4.17 -6.70 -2.57
CA LEU A 56 -4.28 -5.28 -2.88
C LEU A 56 -3.31 -4.89 -4.00
N ALA A 57 -2.13 -5.52 -4.01
CA ALA A 57 -1.16 -5.35 -5.08
C ALA A 57 -1.74 -5.70 -6.47
N ASP A 58 -2.35 -6.89 -6.59
CA ASP A 58 -2.87 -7.42 -7.85
C ASP A 58 -4.10 -6.64 -8.36
N LEU A 59 -5.00 -6.24 -7.44
CA LEU A 59 -6.17 -5.44 -7.80
C LEU A 59 -5.82 -4.05 -8.33
N THR A 60 -4.72 -3.49 -7.82
CA THR A 60 -4.25 -2.16 -8.22
C THR A 60 -3.50 -2.23 -9.56
N GLU A 61 -2.74 -3.31 -9.78
CA GLU A 61 -2.11 -3.59 -11.08
C GLU A 61 -3.16 -3.73 -12.20
N ALA A 62 -4.26 -4.45 -11.94
CA ALA A 62 -5.35 -4.60 -12.90
C ALA A 62 -6.04 -3.27 -13.24
N LYS A 63 -6.33 -2.44 -12.23
CA LYS A 63 -6.95 -1.11 -12.44
C LYS A 63 -6.02 -0.15 -13.16
N VAL A 64 -4.73 -0.20 -12.90
CA VAL A 64 -3.79 0.71 -13.57
C VAL A 64 -3.42 0.22 -14.96
N SER A 65 -3.43 -1.08 -15.24
CA SER A 65 -3.38 -1.57 -16.63
C SER A 65 -4.54 -1.03 -17.47
N ALA A 66 -5.74 -0.97 -16.89
CA ALA A 66 -6.90 -0.35 -17.54
C ALA A 66 -6.70 1.18 -17.75
N LEU A 67 -6.25 1.91 -16.72
CA LEU A 67 -5.95 3.35 -16.83
C LEU A 67 -4.81 3.64 -17.82
N MET A 68 -3.79 2.79 -17.87
CA MET A 68 -2.72 2.88 -18.87
C MET A 68 -3.30 2.80 -20.26
N THR A 69 -4.17 1.83 -20.52
CA THR A 69 -4.80 1.66 -21.84
C THR A 69 -5.61 2.90 -22.24
N GLU A 70 -6.33 3.49 -21.30
CA GLU A 70 -7.15 4.70 -21.52
C GLU A 70 -6.31 5.98 -21.71
N HIS A 71 -5.22 6.14 -20.96
CA HIS A 71 -4.31 7.30 -21.12
C HIS A 71 -3.32 7.13 -22.28
N PHE A 72 -3.05 5.89 -22.70
CA PHE A 72 -2.13 5.58 -23.78
C PHE A 72 -2.58 6.22 -25.09
N GLU A 73 -3.86 6.12 -25.43
CA GLU A 73 -4.40 6.72 -26.66
C GLU A 73 -4.26 8.26 -26.63
N ASN A 74 -4.57 8.88 -25.50
CA ASN A 74 -4.49 10.33 -25.35
C ASN A 74 -3.04 10.86 -25.40
N GLU A 75 -2.09 10.19 -24.75
CA GLU A 75 -0.68 10.60 -24.82
C GLU A 75 -0.04 10.28 -26.17
N MET A 76 -0.38 9.14 -26.78
CA MET A 76 0.08 8.80 -28.13
C MET A 76 -0.39 9.84 -29.14
N GLN A 77 -1.63 10.29 -29.04
CA GLN A 77 -2.18 11.30 -29.94
C GLN A 77 -1.54 12.69 -29.74
N ARG A 78 -1.20 13.06 -28.50
CA ARG A 78 -0.41 14.26 -28.21
C ARG A 78 1.02 14.16 -28.73
N ALA A 79 1.69 13.03 -28.53
CA ALA A 79 3.06 12.82 -29.02
C ALA A 79 3.13 12.87 -30.55
N ILE A 80 2.14 12.31 -31.25
CA ILE A 80 2.01 12.43 -32.71
C ILE A 80 1.85 13.89 -33.12
N GLN A 81 0.95 14.63 -32.47
CA GLN A 81 0.71 16.05 -32.77
C GLN A 81 1.95 16.93 -32.55
N ASP A 82 2.68 16.73 -31.45
CA ASP A 82 3.91 17.48 -31.16
C ASP A 82 5.01 17.18 -32.18
N ILE A 83 5.18 15.92 -32.59
CA ILE A 83 6.19 15.56 -33.59
C ILE A 83 5.84 16.12 -34.96
N GLU A 84 4.58 16.03 -35.38
CA GLU A 84 4.10 16.60 -36.64
C GLU A 84 4.23 18.13 -36.66
N ALA A 85 3.94 18.80 -35.53
CA ALA A 85 4.11 20.25 -35.37
C ALA A 85 5.59 20.68 -35.36
N THR A 86 6.47 19.89 -34.73
CA THR A 86 7.90 20.23 -34.59
C THR A 86 8.69 19.97 -35.87
N HIS A 87 8.38 18.90 -36.60
CA HIS A 87 9.12 18.50 -37.79
C HIS A 87 8.43 18.90 -39.09
N ASN A 88 7.23 19.51 -39.01
CA ASN A 88 6.42 19.95 -40.15
C ASN A 88 6.21 18.83 -41.19
N HIS A 89 6.16 17.58 -40.72
CA HIS A 89 6.10 16.37 -41.53
C HIS A 89 5.07 15.41 -40.96
N VAL A 90 4.20 14.90 -41.84
CA VAL A 90 3.17 13.93 -41.46
C VAL A 90 3.80 12.55 -41.36
N LEU A 91 3.69 11.93 -40.19
CA LEU A 91 4.25 10.60 -39.94
C LEU A 91 3.54 9.56 -40.82
N THR A 92 4.33 8.71 -41.49
CA THR A 92 3.78 7.56 -42.22
C THR A 92 3.15 6.53 -41.26
N PRO A 93 2.21 5.68 -41.72
CA PRO A 93 1.56 4.68 -40.87
C PRO A 93 2.56 3.77 -40.15
N ALA A 94 3.63 3.36 -40.83
CA ALA A 94 4.69 2.52 -40.26
C ALA A 94 5.50 3.25 -39.15
N GLN A 95 5.72 4.56 -39.29
CA GLN A 95 6.42 5.35 -38.28
C GLN A 95 5.53 5.61 -37.05
N ARG A 96 4.22 5.82 -37.24
CA ARG A 96 3.26 5.93 -36.13
C ARG A 96 3.18 4.64 -35.33
N GLU A 97 3.20 3.50 -36.00
CA GLU A 97 3.15 2.19 -35.35
C GLU A 97 4.45 1.89 -34.56
N ALA A 98 5.62 2.22 -35.13
CA ALA A 98 6.90 2.12 -34.44
C ALA A 98 7.00 3.06 -33.23
N LEU A 99 6.51 4.30 -33.36
CA LEU A 99 6.44 5.26 -32.25
C LEU A 99 5.47 4.76 -31.16
N GLY A 100 4.30 4.25 -31.54
CA GLY A 100 3.34 3.65 -30.63
C GLY A 100 3.94 2.48 -29.84
N GLN A 101 4.69 1.59 -30.49
CA GLN A 101 5.39 0.52 -29.78
C GLN A 101 6.46 1.05 -28.81
N GLY A 102 7.25 2.05 -29.22
CA GLY A 102 8.26 2.68 -28.38
C GLY A 102 7.68 3.34 -27.13
N VAL A 103 6.60 4.11 -27.29
CA VAL A 103 5.88 4.75 -26.17
C VAL A 103 5.27 3.68 -25.27
N ARG A 104 4.70 2.60 -25.83
CA ARG A 104 4.13 1.49 -25.04
C ARG A 104 5.15 0.77 -24.18
N ILE A 105 6.33 0.48 -24.74
CA ILE A 105 7.41 -0.18 -24.02
C ILE A 105 7.97 0.75 -22.93
N SER A 106 8.18 2.03 -23.24
CA SER A 106 8.68 3.01 -22.27
C SER A 106 7.71 3.21 -21.10
N MET A 107 6.42 3.40 -21.43
CA MET A 107 5.35 3.58 -20.45
C MET A 107 5.20 2.33 -19.59
N SER A 108 5.10 1.14 -20.20
CA SER A 108 5.03 -0.13 -19.47
C SER A 108 6.22 -0.32 -18.53
N ARG A 109 7.45 -0.03 -18.97
CA ARG A 109 8.64 -0.17 -18.12
C ARG A 109 8.63 0.82 -16.95
N GLY A 110 8.24 2.07 -17.18
CA GLY A 110 8.11 3.09 -16.13
C GLY A 110 7.05 2.73 -15.09
N PHE A 111 5.88 2.25 -15.54
CA PHE A 111 4.83 1.79 -14.65
C PHE A 111 5.23 0.54 -13.88
N SER A 112 5.78 -0.49 -14.53
CA SER A 112 6.25 -1.71 -13.84
C SER A 112 7.27 -1.41 -12.74
N ALA A 113 8.20 -0.47 -12.97
CA ALA A 113 9.15 -0.05 -11.95
C ALA A 113 8.45 0.63 -10.76
N MET A 114 7.50 1.55 -11.01
CA MET A 114 6.70 2.17 -9.96
C MET A 114 5.84 1.16 -9.18
N PHE A 115 5.29 0.15 -9.86
CA PHE A 115 4.50 -0.92 -9.25
C PHE A 115 5.31 -1.78 -8.32
N GLU A 116 6.53 -2.18 -8.72
CA GLU A 116 7.34 -3.04 -7.87
C GLU A 116 7.72 -2.32 -6.56
N GLU A 117 8.07 -1.04 -6.63
CA GLU A 117 8.34 -0.24 -5.43
C GLU A 117 7.11 -0.15 -4.51
N TRP A 118 5.94 0.13 -5.08
CA TRP A 118 4.70 0.19 -4.29
C TRP A 118 4.34 -1.18 -3.69
N ARG A 119 4.49 -2.26 -4.45
CA ARG A 119 4.25 -3.63 -3.99
C ARG A 119 5.18 -4.00 -2.83
N ILE A 120 6.45 -3.62 -2.90
CA ILE A 120 7.42 -3.83 -1.82
C ILE A 120 6.98 -3.06 -0.57
N ARG A 121 6.48 -1.82 -0.70
CA ARG A 121 5.98 -1.03 0.44
C ARG A 121 4.76 -1.69 1.09
N VAL A 122 3.76 -2.09 0.31
CA VAL A 122 2.55 -2.76 0.83
C VAL A 122 2.92 -4.04 1.58
N LYS A 123 3.77 -4.90 0.99
CA LYS A 123 4.24 -6.13 1.65
C LYS A 123 5.00 -5.85 2.95
N ARG A 124 5.87 -4.83 2.95
CA ARG A 124 6.58 -4.42 4.17
C ARG A 124 5.60 -3.97 5.25
N PHE A 125 4.54 -3.26 4.86
CA PHE A 125 3.50 -2.81 5.78
C PHE A 125 2.70 -3.99 6.37
N GLU A 126 2.29 -4.94 5.54
CA GLU A 126 1.61 -6.19 5.98
C GLU A 126 2.47 -6.95 6.99
N VAL A 127 3.74 -7.19 6.67
CA VAL A 127 4.68 -7.89 7.55
C VAL A 127 4.87 -7.11 8.86
N SER A 128 4.99 -5.78 8.78
CA SER A 128 5.14 -4.94 9.98
C SER A 128 3.93 -5.03 10.90
N LEU A 129 2.71 -5.03 10.34
CA LEU A 129 1.48 -5.14 11.12
C LEU A 129 1.40 -6.49 11.86
N VAL A 130 1.77 -7.58 11.17
CA VAL A 130 1.80 -8.93 11.76
C VAL A 130 2.86 -9.03 12.86
N ILE A 131 4.06 -8.45 12.65
CA ILE A 131 5.11 -8.40 13.66
C ILE A 131 4.62 -7.64 14.90
N VAL A 132 4.04 -6.45 14.72
CA VAL A 132 3.51 -5.65 15.83
C VAL A 132 2.42 -6.42 16.58
N GLY A 133 1.45 -7.00 15.86
CA GLY A 133 0.40 -7.81 16.47
C GLY A 133 0.97 -9.00 17.26
N THR A 134 2.00 -9.67 16.73
CA THR A 134 2.68 -10.78 17.40
C THR A 134 3.42 -10.34 18.67
N LEU A 135 4.10 -9.18 18.63
CA LEU A 135 4.76 -8.63 19.81
C LEU A 135 3.76 -8.24 20.90
N VAL A 136 2.64 -7.62 20.51
CA VAL A 136 1.56 -7.27 21.45
C VAL A 136 0.90 -8.54 22.02
N ASN A 137 0.71 -9.56 21.19
CA ASN A 137 0.18 -10.85 21.61
C ASN A 137 1.10 -11.55 22.62
N GLY A 138 2.41 -11.61 22.34
CA GLY A 138 3.36 -12.34 23.18
C GLY A 138 3.82 -11.59 24.43
N PHE A 139 3.98 -10.27 24.34
CA PHE A 139 4.62 -9.46 25.40
C PHE A 139 3.73 -8.35 25.95
N GLY A 140 2.55 -8.12 25.36
CA GLY A 140 1.71 -6.98 25.70
C GLY A 140 1.20 -7.00 27.14
N ASP A 141 0.81 -8.17 27.65
CA ASP A 141 0.36 -8.32 29.04
C ASP A 141 1.49 -7.96 30.03
N TRP A 142 2.71 -8.44 29.74
CA TRP A 142 3.89 -8.16 30.56
C TRP A 142 4.27 -6.68 30.53
N LEU A 143 4.31 -6.05 29.34
CA LEU A 143 4.57 -4.61 29.19
C LEU A 143 3.52 -3.76 29.92
N PHE A 144 2.25 -4.12 29.80
CA PHE A 144 1.16 -3.42 30.47
C PHE A 144 1.27 -3.53 31.98
N CYS A 145 1.54 -4.74 32.50
CA CYS A 145 1.81 -4.95 33.92
C CYS A 145 2.99 -4.11 34.41
N LEU A 146 4.07 -4.00 33.64
CA LEU A 146 5.24 -3.21 34.02
C LEU A 146 4.90 -1.70 34.08
N CYS A 147 4.19 -1.19 33.08
CA CYS A 147 3.76 0.22 33.04
C CYS A 147 2.76 0.59 34.15
N VAL A 148 1.82 -0.30 34.47
CA VAL A 148 0.80 -0.05 35.52
C VAL A 148 1.38 -0.30 36.91
N SER A 149 2.23 -1.32 37.09
CA SER A 149 2.86 -1.61 38.39
C SER A 149 3.91 -0.56 38.76
N CYS A 150 4.63 0.03 37.80
CA CYS A 150 5.46 1.21 38.04
C CYS A 150 4.64 2.44 38.49
N LYS A 151 3.37 2.53 38.09
CA LYS A 151 2.45 3.59 38.56
C LYS A 151 1.90 3.36 39.96
N ALA A 152 1.89 2.12 40.46
CA ALA A 152 1.43 1.81 41.81
C ALA A 152 2.53 1.97 42.88
N ALA A 153 3.79 2.12 42.47
CA ALA A 153 4.96 2.24 43.34
C ALA A 153 5.58 3.67 43.38
N ALA A 154 4.97 4.65 42.72
CA ALA A 154 5.37 6.06 42.70
C ALA A 154 4.20 6.93 43.20
#